data_AF-A0A410S233-F1
#
_entry.id   AF-A0A410S233-F1
#
_cell.length_a   1.000
_cell.length_b   1.000
_cell.length_c   1.000
_cell.angle_alpha   90.00
_cell.angle_beta   90.00
_cell.angle_gamma   90.00
#
_symmetry.space_group_name_H-M   'P 1'
#
loop_
_entity.id
_entity.type
_entity.pdbx_description
1 polymer ?
#
loop_
_entity_poly.entity_id
_entity_poly.type
_entity_poly.pdbx_seq_one_letter_code
_entity_poly.pdbx_strand_id
1 'polypeptide(L)'
;MGEPFSEQAPRMPAAPARSVREANHHSRSGADPFREPEPAPGRASREENVHLRSGTDLFTETRSREAEAQDSPFRAAREALRLQGPVVTFPDGARVVLGNDGGRPIHRGTVAVRGPCAPSREELMGPGLTEPQARALDFVLAWFGHPFDSVTSEPQSGAEPRWGAWPLSGTTLIAALAHWKQHEPEAFDARLGRLGFDATALTLFAEDPRMIAALARAGRERGAQRAQLETLVTHVLRPMLDSCAQAETAVDAPGGLFASARALALLFHAELRFGRRGVTRLVTLARERPEPPVAGEHAGERLAEDLRATGRSRDAFEVWRILTTPELADPS
;
A
#
# COMPACT_ATOMS: atom_id res chain seq x y z
N MET A 1 -13.89 21.62 78.75
CA MET A 1 -13.11 21.92 77.54
C MET A 1 -13.18 20.71 76.63
N GLY A 2 -13.73 20.87 75.43
CA GLY A 2 -13.90 19.81 74.42
C GLY A 2 -15.32 19.76 73.85
N GLU A 3 -15.66 20.70 72.97
CA GLU A 3 -16.90 20.67 72.17
C GLU A 3 -16.78 19.69 70.99
N PRO A 4 -17.89 19.09 70.51
CA PRO A 4 -17.90 18.24 69.33
C PRO A 4 -18.15 19.06 68.06
N PHE A 5 -17.28 18.90 67.06
CA PHE A 5 -17.45 19.51 65.74
C PHE A 5 -18.46 18.72 64.90
N SER A 6 -19.54 19.40 64.50
CA SER A 6 -20.52 18.97 63.50
C SER A 6 -20.10 19.31 62.07
N GLU A 7 -20.58 18.49 61.15
CA GLU A 7 -20.46 18.54 59.69
C GLU A 7 -20.83 19.89 59.05
N GLN A 8 -20.17 20.22 57.94
CA GLN A 8 -20.81 20.97 56.85
C GLN A 8 -20.15 20.65 55.49
N ALA A 9 -20.89 19.95 54.65
CA ALA A 9 -20.57 19.73 53.24
C ALA A 9 -20.89 20.99 52.40
N PRO A 10 -20.01 21.41 51.47
CA PRO A 10 -20.33 22.52 50.58
C PRO A 10 -21.20 22.07 49.39
N ARG A 11 -22.30 22.80 49.21
CA ARG A 11 -23.30 22.70 48.15
C ARG A 11 -22.72 23.07 46.78
N MET A 12 -23.05 22.28 45.76
CA MET A 12 -22.92 22.62 44.34
C MET A 12 -23.95 23.68 43.91
N PRO A 13 -23.57 24.63 43.04
CA PRO A 13 -24.54 25.39 42.23
C PRO A 13 -24.76 24.75 40.85
N ALA A 14 -26.03 24.70 40.44
CA ALA A 14 -26.50 24.25 39.14
C ALA A 14 -26.41 25.36 38.05
N ALA A 15 -26.17 24.89 36.82
CA ALA A 15 -26.29 25.43 35.44
C ALA A 15 -26.78 26.87 35.17
N PRO A 16 -26.46 27.39 33.97
CA PRO A 16 -27.54 27.46 32.99
C PRO A 16 -27.19 26.99 31.57
N ALA A 17 -28.20 26.40 30.94
CA ALA A 17 -28.29 26.03 29.54
C ALA A 17 -28.18 27.24 28.60
N ARG A 18 -27.51 27.08 27.46
CA ARG A 18 -27.54 28.04 26.35
C ARG A 18 -28.07 27.42 25.06
N SER A 19 -29.27 27.89 24.74
CA SER A 19 -29.92 28.14 23.46
C SER A 19 -29.34 27.52 22.17
N VAL A 20 -30.18 26.67 21.59
CA VAL A 20 -30.35 26.40 20.16
C VAL A 20 -30.46 27.71 19.36
N ARG A 21 -29.75 27.79 18.23
CA ARG A 21 -30.04 28.76 17.17
C ARG A 21 -29.98 28.08 15.81
N GLU A 22 -31.17 27.75 15.30
CA GLU A 22 -31.43 27.48 13.88
C GLU A 22 -31.30 28.78 13.07
N ALA A 23 -30.69 28.70 11.89
CA ALA A 23 -30.87 29.68 10.82
C ALA A 23 -30.56 29.05 9.44
N ASN A 24 -31.64 28.59 8.81
CA ASN A 24 -32.02 28.74 7.39
C ASN A 24 -30.98 28.81 6.26
N HIS A 25 -31.11 27.81 5.37
CA HIS A 25 -31.34 27.91 3.92
C HIS A 25 -31.02 29.21 3.19
N HIS A 26 -30.06 29.15 2.25
CA HIS A 26 -30.13 29.87 0.98
C HIS A 26 -29.73 28.97 -0.19
N SER A 27 -30.70 28.76 -1.08
CA SER A 27 -30.58 28.22 -2.43
C SER A 27 -30.02 29.26 -3.39
N ARG A 28 -29.17 28.83 -4.33
CA ARG A 28 -28.88 29.36 -5.69
C ARG A 28 -27.59 28.69 -6.14
N SER A 29 -27.33 28.30 -7.38
CA SER A 29 -28.03 28.41 -8.65
C SER A 29 -27.35 27.37 -9.55
N GLY A 30 -28.13 26.60 -10.31
CA GLY A 30 -27.60 25.65 -11.28
C GLY A 30 -26.78 26.36 -12.36
N ALA A 31 -25.57 25.86 -12.58
CA ALA A 31 -24.82 26.04 -13.82
C ALA A 31 -24.58 24.63 -14.37
N ASP A 32 -25.06 24.41 -15.59
CA ASP A 32 -25.03 23.15 -16.31
C ASP A 32 -23.61 22.87 -16.83
N PRO A 33 -22.93 21.79 -16.41
CA PRO A 33 -21.54 21.52 -16.79
C PRO A 33 -21.39 20.82 -18.16
N PHE A 34 -22.46 20.63 -18.93
CA PHE A 34 -22.45 19.86 -20.18
C PHE A 34 -22.64 20.69 -21.45
N ARG A 35 -21.89 21.79 -21.60
CA ARG A 35 -21.81 22.51 -22.88
C ARG A 35 -20.49 22.18 -23.59
N GLU A 36 -20.56 21.25 -24.55
CA GLU A 36 -19.48 20.98 -25.49
C GLU A 36 -19.25 22.17 -26.44
N PRO A 37 -17.99 22.50 -26.78
CA PRO A 37 -17.70 23.49 -27.82
C PRO A 37 -17.76 22.89 -29.23
N GLU A 38 -18.44 23.58 -30.15
CA GLU A 38 -18.45 23.25 -31.58
C GLU A 38 -17.05 23.40 -32.22
N PRO A 39 -16.67 22.54 -33.18
CA PRO A 39 -15.41 22.66 -33.91
C PRO A 39 -15.49 23.68 -35.04
N ALA A 40 -14.47 24.54 -35.14
CA ALA A 40 -14.31 25.47 -36.26
C ALA A 40 -13.94 24.73 -37.57
N PRO A 41 -14.40 25.21 -38.74
CA PRO A 41 -14.16 24.54 -40.01
C PRO A 41 -12.85 24.98 -40.67
N GLY A 42 -12.11 23.98 -41.18
CA GLY A 42 -11.47 24.01 -42.50
C GLY A 42 -10.26 24.93 -42.73
N ARG A 43 -9.10 24.30 -42.97
CA ARG A 43 -8.25 24.67 -44.12
C ARG A 43 -7.47 23.47 -44.63
N ALA A 44 -7.80 23.12 -45.86
CA ALA A 44 -7.10 22.15 -46.69
C ALA A 44 -5.84 22.76 -47.33
N SER A 45 -5.08 21.84 -47.95
CA SER A 45 -4.08 22.05 -49.00
C SER A 45 -2.64 22.31 -48.52
N ARG A 46 -1.73 21.36 -48.76
CA ARG A 46 -1.05 21.26 -50.07
C ARG A 46 -0.02 20.11 -50.08
N GLU A 47 -0.16 19.26 -51.10
CA GLU A 47 0.80 18.25 -51.54
C GLU A 47 2.09 18.89 -52.07
N GLU A 48 3.25 18.26 -51.88
CA GLU A 48 4.07 17.75 -52.99
C GLU A 48 5.28 16.92 -52.53
N ASN A 49 5.24 15.65 -52.96
CA ASN A 49 6.32 14.79 -53.45
C ASN A 49 7.79 15.18 -53.25
N VAL A 50 8.64 14.20 -52.88
CA VAL A 50 9.67 13.64 -53.77
C VAL A 50 10.16 12.29 -53.21
N HIS A 51 10.13 11.28 -54.08
CA HIS A 51 10.79 9.99 -53.94
C HIS A 51 12.30 10.11 -53.73
N LEU A 52 12.86 9.36 -52.78
CA LEU A 52 14.20 8.78 -52.89
C LEU A 52 14.17 7.37 -52.27
N ARG A 53 14.02 6.38 -53.15
CA ARG A 53 14.39 4.99 -52.87
C ARG A 53 15.91 4.89 -52.84
N SER A 54 16.45 4.42 -51.71
CA SER A 54 17.74 3.76 -51.60
C SER A 54 17.69 3.08 -50.22
N GLY A 55 17.53 1.76 -50.09
CA GLY A 55 18.43 0.76 -50.62
C GLY A 55 19.30 0.23 -49.47
N THR A 56 18.68 -0.34 -48.42
CA THR A 56 19.33 -1.18 -47.39
C THR A 56 18.26 -1.96 -46.62
N ASP A 57 17.65 -2.96 -47.27
CA ASP A 57 16.85 -3.97 -46.57
C ASP A 57 17.55 -5.31 -46.73
N LEU A 58 18.30 -5.72 -45.71
CA LEU A 58 18.73 -7.11 -45.52
C LEU A 58 19.17 -7.42 -44.07
N PHE A 59 18.88 -6.55 -43.10
CA PHE A 59 19.21 -6.80 -41.68
C PHE A 59 18.10 -6.44 -40.67
N THR A 60 16.92 -6.01 -41.14
CA THR A 60 15.78 -5.61 -40.29
C THR A 60 14.70 -6.69 -40.18
N GLU A 61 14.64 -7.63 -41.12
CA GLU A 61 13.52 -8.60 -41.22
C GLU A 61 13.62 -9.76 -40.21
N THR A 62 14.83 -10.11 -39.75
CA THR A 62 15.04 -11.20 -38.78
C THR A 62 14.61 -10.81 -37.37
N ARG A 63 14.85 -9.56 -36.94
CA ARG A 63 14.38 -9.06 -35.63
C ARG A 63 12.87 -8.93 -35.55
N SER A 64 12.20 -8.54 -36.64
CA SER A 64 10.74 -8.40 -36.68
C SER A 64 10.03 -9.76 -36.60
N ARG A 65 10.57 -10.80 -37.27
CA ARG A 65 10.00 -12.16 -37.18
C ARG A 65 10.27 -12.85 -35.85
N GLU A 66 11.43 -12.62 -35.22
CA GLU A 66 11.71 -13.15 -33.88
C GLU A 66 10.85 -12.45 -32.81
N ALA A 67 10.61 -11.14 -32.92
CA ALA A 67 9.71 -10.41 -32.04
C ALA A 67 8.24 -10.84 -32.22
N GLU A 68 7.76 -11.05 -33.47
CA GLU A 68 6.41 -11.56 -33.74
C GLU A 68 6.23 -13.03 -33.31
N ALA A 69 7.26 -13.87 -33.48
CA ALA A 69 7.22 -15.27 -33.06
C ALA A 69 7.24 -15.43 -31.54
N GLN A 70 7.92 -14.53 -30.82
CA GLN A 70 7.85 -14.45 -29.35
C GLN A 70 6.50 -13.89 -28.89
N ASP A 71 5.89 -12.93 -29.59
CA ASP A 71 4.59 -12.34 -29.25
C ASP A 71 3.41 -13.33 -29.38
N SER A 72 3.50 -14.29 -30.31
CA SER A 72 2.46 -15.29 -30.56
C SER A 72 2.06 -16.15 -29.34
N PRO A 73 2.99 -16.83 -28.63
CA PRO A 73 2.66 -17.60 -27.42
C PRO A 73 2.17 -16.71 -26.26
N PHE A 74 2.72 -15.50 -26.11
CA PHE A 74 2.27 -14.55 -25.08
C PHE A 74 0.83 -14.08 -25.33
N ARG A 75 0.50 -13.76 -26.58
CA ARG A 75 -0.85 -13.38 -26.99
C ARG A 75 -1.85 -14.49 -26.73
N ALA A 76 -1.52 -15.73 -27.11
CA ALA A 76 -2.37 -16.88 -26.87
C ALA A 76 -2.63 -17.14 -25.37
N ALA A 77 -1.60 -17.04 -24.53
CA ALA A 77 -1.75 -17.19 -23.08
C ALA A 77 -2.63 -16.09 -22.46
N ARG A 78 -2.51 -14.85 -22.94
CA ARG A 78 -3.34 -13.72 -22.52
C ARG A 78 -4.81 -13.85 -22.96
N GLU A 79 -5.04 -14.39 -24.16
CA GLU A 79 -6.38 -14.68 -24.68
C GLU A 79 -7.07 -15.82 -23.93
N ALA A 80 -6.31 -16.75 -23.35
CA ALA A 80 -6.86 -17.80 -22.49
C ALA A 80 -7.47 -17.25 -21.18
N LEU A 81 -7.06 -16.06 -20.74
CA LEU A 81 -7.67 -15.35 -19.61
C LEU A 81 -8.95 -14.64 -20.05
N ARG A 82 -10.10 -15.08 -19.53
CA ARG A 82 -11.41 -14.56 -19.92
C ARG A 82 -11.84 -13.41 -19.00
N LEU A 83 -12.00 -12.22 -19.54
CA LEU A 83 -12.52 -11.05 -18.84
C LEU A 83 -14.04 -10.91 -19.09
N GLN A 84 -14.84 -10.85 -18.03
CA GLN A 84 -16.29 -10.64 -18.07
C GLN A 84 -16.67 -9.58 -17.04
N GLY A 85 -16.83 -8.33 -17.50
CA GLY A 85 -17.02 -7.19 -16.60
C GLY A 85 -15.88 -7.08 -15.60
N PRO A 86 -16.14 -7.03 -14.28
CA PRO A 86 -15.09 -6.97 -13.26
C PRO A 86 -14.40 -8.32 -12.99
N VAL A 87 -14.79 -9.42 -13.64
CA VAL A 87 -14.29 -10.76 -13.28
C VAL A 87 -13.31 -11.28 -14.33
N VAL A 88 -12.11 -11.69 -13.89
CA VAL A 88 -11.15 -12.44 -14.70
C VAL A 88 -11.22 -13.91 -14.33
N THR A 89 -11.40 -14.78 -15.32
CA THR A 89 -11.45 -16.24 -15.18
C THR A 89 -10.23 -16.88 -15.84
N PHE A 90 -9.55 -17.75 -15.10
CA PHE A 90 -8.36 -18.49 -15.54
C PHE A 90 -8.74 -19.86 -16.14
N PRO A 91 -7.85 -20.50 -16.93
CA PRO A 91 -8.13 -21.79 -17.58
C PRO A 91 -8.48 -22.93 -16.61
N ASP A 92 -8.00 -22.87 -15.38
CA ASP A 92 -8.30 -23.81 -14.31
C ASP A 92 -9.59 -23.49 -13.52
N GLY A 93 -10.36 -22.51 -13.98
CA GLY A 93 -11.64 -22.12 -13.38
C GLY A 93 -11.53 -21.13 -12.23
N ALA A 94 -10.32 -20.78 -11.79
CA ALA A 94 -10.12 -19.76 -10.76
C ALA A 94 -10.66 -18.39 -11.22
N ARG A 95 -11.24 -17.63 -10.30
CA ARG A 95 -11.81 -16.30 -10.58
C ARG A 95 -11.21 -15.24 -9.68
N VAL A 96 -10.94 -14.07 -10.26
CA VAL A 96 -10.45 -12.88 -9.56
C VAL A 96 -11.41 -11.73 -9.87
N VAL A 97 -11.94 -11.07 -8.84
CA VAL A 97 -12.84 -9.93 -8.98
C VAL A 97 -12.04 -8.65 -8.85
N LEU A 98 -12.11 -7.79 -9.86
CA LEU A 98 -11.51 -6.48 -9.91
C LEU A 98 -12.56 -5.44 -9.52
N GLY A 99 -12.25 -4.60 -8.53
CA GLY A 99 -12.94 -3.35 -8.31
C GLY A 99 -12.58 -2.30 -9.36
N ASN A 100 -13.31 -1.19 -9.35
CA ASN A 100 -13.04 -0.02 -10.16
C ASN A 100 -12.84 1.19 -9.23
N ASP A 101 -11.72 1.89 -9.38
CA ASP A 101 -11.44 3.15 -8.69
C ASP A 101 -10.98 4.18 -9.71
N GLY A 102 -11.74 5.27 -9.86
CA GLY A 102 -11.44 6.31 -10.86
C GLY A 102 -11.37 5.82 -12.32
N GLY A 103 -12.11 4.77 -12.69
CA GLY A 103 -12.11 4.19 -14.04
C GLY A 103 -11.06 3.09 -14.26
N ARG A 104 -10.33 2.68 -13.22
CA ARG A 104 -9.22 1.71 -13.33
C ARG A 104 -9.47 0.41 -12.58
N PRO A 105 -9.01 -0.74 -13.11
CA PRO A 105 -9.11 -2.01 -12.42
C PRO A 105 -8.22 -2.04 -11.18
N ILE A 106 -8.79 -2.43 -10.05
CA ILE A 106 -8.06 -2.68 -8.80
C ILE A 106 -8.46 -4.03 -8.23
N HIS A 107 -7.52 -4.87 -7.80
CA HIS A 107 -7.89 -6.01 -6.97
C HIS A 107 -7.90 -5.57 -5.51
N ARG A 108 -9.09 -5.40 -4.92
CA ARG A 108 -9.25 -5.25 -3.48
C ARG A 108 -9.28 -6.66 -2.91
N GLY A 109 -8.21 -7.04 -2.21
CA GLY A 109 -8.03 -8.36 -1.61
C GLY A 109 -9.32 -8.92 -1.00
N THR A 110 -9.47 -10.24 -1.02
CA THR A 110 -10.54 -10.91 -0.28
C THR A 110 -10.25 -10.73 1.20
N VAL A 111 -10.98 -9.83 1.85
CA VAL A 111 -10.90 -9.62 3.30
C VAL A 111 -10.97 -10.96 4.01
N ALA A 112 -9.84 -11.38 4.59
CA ALA A 112 -9.81 -12.50 5.52
C ALA A 112 -8.69 -12.27 6.53
N VAL A 113 -9.10 -12.05 7.77
CA VAL A 113 -8.34 -12.35 8.99
C VAL A 113 -7.48 -13.59 8.72
N ARG A 114 -6.16 -13.41 8.65
CA ARG A 114 -5.13 -14.42 8.33
C ARG A 114 -5.67 -15.54 7.42
N GLY A 115 -5.88 -15.24 6.14
CA GLY A 115 -6.15 -16.29 5.16
C GLY A 115 -5.08 -17.39 5.19
N PRO A 116 -5.36 -18.60 4.65
CA PRO A 116 -4.45 -19.76 4.72
C PRO A 116 -3.08 -19.55 4.05
N CYS A 117 -2.91 -18.42 3.36
CA CYS A 117 -1.69 -18.01 2.68
C CYS A 117 -0.98 -16.84 3.42
N ALA A 118 -1.38 -16.47 4.64
CA ALA A 118 -0.61 -15.50 5.42
C ALA A 118 0.71 -16.13 5.88
N PRO A 119 1.86 -15.42 5.81
CA PRO A 119 3.11 -15.95 6.32
C PRO A 119 3.03 -16.25 7.81
N SER A 120 3.68 -17.33 8.23
CA SER A 120 3.85 -17.64 9.66
C SER A 120 4.80 -16.66 10.32
N ARG A 121 4.84 -16.66 11.66
CA ARG A 121 5.78 -15.82 12.41
C ARG A 121 7.24 -16.21 12.10
N GLU A 122 7.50 -17.49 11.95
CA GLU A 122 8.82 -18.01 11.56
C GLU A 122 9.22 -17.50 10.17
N GLU A 123 8.28 -17.47 9.23
CA GLU A 123 8.51 -16.91 7.90
C GLU A 123 8.78 -15.39 7.96
N LEU A 124 8.08 -14.65 8.84
CA LEU A 124 8.33 -13.22 9.09
C LEU A 124 9.70 -12.95 9.71
N MET A 125 10.21 -13.86 10.56
CA MET A 125 11.54 -13.75 11.16
C MET A 125 12.68 -14.16 10.21
N GLY A 126 12.41 -15.03 9.23
CA GLY A 126 13.40 -15.52 8.26
C GLY A 126 14.27 -14.43 7.59
N PRO A 127 13.71 -13.28 7.18
CA PRO A 127 14.45 -12.12 6.69
C PRO A 127 15.33 -11.38 7.73
N GLY A 128 15.46 -11.90 8.95
CA GLY A 128 16.27 -11.32 10.03
C GLY A 128 15.54 -10.26 10.87
N LEU A 129 14.21 -10.30 10.94
CA LEU A 129 13.45 -9.46 11.87
C LEU A 129 13.61 -9.98 13.31
N THR A 130 13.71 -9.07 14.27
CA THR A 130 13.63 -9.42 15.69
C THR A 130 12.21 -9.83 16.07
N GLU A 131 12.04 -10.51 17.21
CA GLU A 131 10.72 -10.93 17.69
C GLU A 131 9.73 -9.74 17.83
N PRO A 132 10.09 -8.58 18.44
CA PRO A 132 9.20 -7.41 18.46
C PRO A 132 8.84 -6.87 17.07
N GLN A 133 9.78 -6.90 16.12
CA GLN A 133 9.54 -6.46 14.74
C GLN A 133 8.61 -7.43 14.00
N ALA A 134 8.81 -8.74 14.13
CA ALA A 134 7.96 -9.75 13.53
C ALA A 134 6.53 -9.65 14.09
N ARG A 135 6.37 -9.45 15.41
CA ARG A 135 5.06 -9.19 16.05
C ARG A 135 4.35 -7.98 15.50
N ALA A 136 5.07 -6.86 15.45
CA ALA A 136 4.56 -5.60 14.94
C ALA A 136 4.10 -5.73 13.48
N LEU A 137 4.94 -6.36 12.65
CA LEU A 137 4.65 -6.57 11.24
C LEU A 137 3.44 -7.50 11.06
N ASP A 138 3.43 -8.66 11.71
CA ASP A 138 2.31 -9.61 11.69
C ASP A 138 0.98 -8.93 12.04
N PHE A 139 0.97 -8.13 13.11
CA PHE A 139 -0.21 -7.36 13.51
C PHE A 139 -0.66 -6.38 12.43
N VAL A 140 0.27 -5.58 11.89
CA VAL A 140 -0.05 -4.57 10.88
C VAL A 140 -0.57 -5.22 9.60
N LEU A 141 0.04 -6.32 9.16
CA LEU A 141 -0.41 -7.07 7.99
C LEU A 141 -1.80 -7.69 8.20
N ALA A 142 -2.07 -8.22 9.40
CA ALA A 142 -3.34 -8.84 9.73
C ALA A 142 -4.51 -7.84 9.75
N TRP A 143 -4.29 -6.61 10.23
CA TRP A 143 -5.37 -5.65 10.49
C TRP A 143 -5.51 -4.52 9.49
N PHE A 144 -4.42 -4.13 8.82
CA PHE A 144 -4.40 -2.94 7.95
C PHE A 144 -4.07 -3.25 6.50
N GLY A 145 -3.90 -4.54 6.17
CA GLY A 145 -3.83 -5.02 4.81
C GLY A 145 -2.66 -5.96 4.61
N HIS A 146 -2.94 -7.12 4.04
CA HIS A 146 -1.92 -8.05 3.58
C HIS A 146 -1.36 -7.54 2.23
N PRO A 147 -0.04 -7.32 2.09
CA PRO A 147 0.53 -6.85 0.82
C PRO A 147 0.47 -7.90 -0.29
N PHE A 148 0.09 -9.13 0.02
CA PHE A 148 0.29 -10.26 -0.87
C PHE A 148 -0.94 -10.60 -1.73
N ASP A 149 -2.08 -9.98 -1.46
CA ASP A 149 -3.34 -10.34 -2.11
C ASP A 149 -4.00 -9.23 -2.92
N SER A 150 -3.47 -8.00 -2.91
CA SER A 150 -4.02 -6.88 -3.66
C SER A 150 -3.01 -6.38 -4.69
N VAL A 151 -3.49 -5.95 -5.85
CA VAL A 151 -2.66 -5.27 -6.85
C VAL A 151 -3.46 -4.09 -7.33
N THR A 152 -2.83 -2.93 -7.35
CA THR A 152 -3.45 -1.67 -7.80
C THR A 152 -2.55 -0.98 -8.81
N SER A 153 -3.15 -0.21 -9.71
CA SER A 153 -2.44 0.73 -10.59
C SER A 153 -2.80 2.15 -10.15
N GLU A 154 -1.80 3.02 -9.99
CA GLU A 154 -2.06 4.41 -9.60
C GLU A 154 -2.61 5.25 -10.78
N PRO A 155 -3.30 6.37 -10.49
CA PRO A 155 -4.16 7.05 -11.47
C PRO A 155 -3.42 7.83 -12.57
N GLN A 156 -2.11 8.05 -12.50
CA GLN A 156 -1.37 8.85 -13.48
C GLN A 156 -0.84 8.00 -14.64
N SER A 157 -0.86 8.55 -15.87
CA SER A 157 -0.22 7.94 -17.03
C SER A 157 1.26 7.69 -16.72
N GLY A 158 1.70 6.43 -16.79
CA GLY A 158 3.04 5.99 -16.37
C GLY A 158 3.15 5.49 -14.93
N ALA A 159 2.04 5.38 -14.18
CA ALA A 159 2.09 4.88 -12.81
C ALA A 159 2.35 3.37 -12.74
N GLU A 160 3.35 3.01 -11.94
CA GLU A 160 3.82 1.65 -11.78
C GLU A 160 2.80 0.78 -11.04
N PRO A 161 2.61 -0.49 -11.45
CA PRO A 161 1.81 -1.42 -10.69
C PRO A 161 2.35 -1.52 -9.25
N ARG A 162 1.43 -1.56 -8.30
CA ARG A 162 1.73 -1.76 -6.88
C ARG A 162 1.24 -3.12 -6.44
N TRP A 163 2.09 -3.86 -5.76
CA TRP A 163 1.74 -5.13 -5.15
C TRP A 163 1.41 -4.92 -3.68
N GLY A 164 0.12 -4.95 -3.38
CA GLY A 164 -0.40 -4.85 -2.02
C GLY A 164 -0.77 -3.44 -1.59
N ALA A 165 -0.88 -3.29 -0.28
CA ALA A 165 -1.10 -2.01 0.40
C ALA A 165 0.22 -1.27 0.72
N TRP A 166 1.35 -1.97 0.80
CA TRP A 166 2.68 -1.38 0.96
C TRP A 166 3.23 -0.92 -0.40
N PRO A 167 4.12 0.09 -0.45
CA PRO A 167 4.64 0.65 -1.70
C PRO A 167 5.65 -0.29 -2.41
N LEU A 168 5.32 -1.58 -2.55
CA LEU A 168 6.02 -2.52 -3.44
C LEU A 168 5.63 -2.19 -4.88
N SER A 169 6.28 -1.18 -5.42
CA SER A 169 6.04 -0.62 -6.74
C SER A 169 7.36 -0.28 -7.44
N GLY A 170 7.32 -0.18 -8.76
CA GLY A 170 8.51 0.12 -9.55
C GLY A 170 9.65 -0.82 -9.26
N THR A 171 10.81 -0.25 -8.92
CA THR A 171 12.04 -1.00 -8.64
C THR A 171 11.91 -2.01 -7.52
N THR A 172 11.08 -1.76 -6.50
CA THR A 172 10.85 -2.73 -5.42
C THR A 172 9.98 -3.89 -5.88
N LEU A 173 8.98 -3.65 -6.73
CA LEU A 173 8.21 -4.73 -7.36
C LEU A 173 9.10 -5.56 -8.30
N ILE A 174 9.95 -4.91 -9.09
CA ILE A 174 10.94 -5.58 -9.97
C ILE A 174 11.84 -6.48 -9.12
N ALA A 175 12.39 -5.96 -8.02
CA ALA A 175 13.25 -6.72 -7.12
C ALA A 175 12.53 -7.95 -6.54
N ALA A 176 11.27 -7.81 -6.09
CA ALA A 176 10.48 -8.93 -5.58
C ALA A 176 10.23 -10.01 -6.66
N LEU A 177 9.90 -9.61 -7.89
CA LEU A 177 9.68 -10.56 -8.99
C LEU A 177 10.96 -11.25 -9.42
N ALA A 178 12.07 -10.50 -9.50
CA ALA A 178 13.39 -11.06 -9.82
C ALA A 178 13.83 -12.06 -8.74
N HIS A 179 13.62 -11.71 -7.46
CA HIS A 179 13.93 -12.59 -6.35
C HIS A 179 13.10 -13.87 -6.38
N TRP A 180 11.79 -13.78 -6.66
CA TRP A 180 10.97 -14.98 -6.83
C TRP A 180 11.46 -15.84 -8.00
N LYS A 181 11.73 -15.25 -9.17
CA LYS A 181 12.25 -15.98 -10.34
C LYS A 181 13.59 -16.65 -10.07
N GLN A 182 14.47 -16.02 -9.27
CA GLN A 182 15.76 -16.58 -8.91
C GLN A 182 15.63 -17.82 -8.02
N HIS A 183 14.71 -17.80 -7.05
CA HIS A 183 14.58 -18.86 -6.07
C HIS A 183 13.64 -19.99 -6.49
N GLU A 184 12.58 -19.68 -7.23
CA GLU A 184 11.58 -20.65 -7.70
C GLU A 184 11.22 -20.40 -9.17
N PRO A 185 12.17 -20.58 -10.11
CA PRO A 185 11.98 -20.26 -11.53
C PRO A 185 10.81 -21.03 -12.17
N GLU A 186 10.65 -22.31 -11.82
CA GLU A 186 9.56 -23.13 -12.36
C GLU A 186 8.17 -22.62 -11.92
N ALA A 187 8.02 -22.24 -10.65
CA ALA A 187 6.77 -21.68 -10.13
C ALA A 187 6.48 -20.30 -10.73
N PHE A 188 7.52 -19.47 -10.86
CA PHE A 188 7.43 -18.17 -11.53
C PHE A 188 6.99 -18.33 -12.99
N ASP A 189 7.66 -19.16 -13.77
CA ASP A 189 7.37 -19.35 -15.19
C ASP A 189 6.00 -19.98 -15.42
N ALA A 190 5.60 -20.91 -14.53
CA ALA A 190 4.29 -21.53 -14.57
C ALA A 190 3.15 -20.52 -14.37
N ARG A 191 3.36 -19.47 -13.57
CA ARG A 191 2.35 -18.47 -13.22
C ARG A 191 2.39 -17.21 -14.07
N LEU A 192 3.58 -16.68 -14.28
CA LEU A 192 3.81 -15.37 -14.87
C LEU A 192 4.58 -15.45 -16.20
N GLY A 193 5.54 -16.38 -16.33
CA GLY A 193 6.36 -16.50 -17.55
C GLY A 193 5.54 -16.73 -18.83
N ARG A 194 4.50 -17.57 -18.76
CA ARG A 194 3.58 -17.79 -19.90
C ARG A 194 2.81 -16.54 -20.33
N LEU A 195 2.63 -15.57 -19.45
CA LEU A 195 1.93 -14.31 -19.72
C LEU A 195 2.88 -13.19 -20.17
N GLY A 196 4.16 -13.51 -20.40
CA GLY A 196 5.16 -12.53 -20.84
C GLY A 196 5.69 -11.63 -19.73
N PHE A 197 5.50 -12.01 -18.46
CA PHE A 197 6.17 -11.32 -17.36
C PHE A 197 7.67 -11.63 -17.42
N ASP A 198 8.43 -10.65 -17.90
CA ASP A 198 9.83 -10.50 -17.52
C ASP A 198 9.94 -9.39 -16.49
N ALA A 199 10.82 -9.56 -15.50
CA ALA A 199 10.95 -8.64 -14.36
C ALA A 199 11.28 -7.20 -14.81
N THR A 200 11.76 -7.02 -16.04
CA THR A 200 12.15 -5.73 -16.62
C THR A 200 11.01 -4.95 -17.30
N ALA A 201 9.83 -5.55 -17.53
CA ALA A 201 8.80 -5.00 -18.43
C ALA A 201 7.52 -4.48 -17.72
N LEU A 202 7.61 -4.07 -16.44
CA LEU A 202 6.43 -3.76 -15.62
C LEU A 202 5.53 -2.62 -16.13
N THR A 203 6.08 -1.68 -16.88
CA THR A 203 5.37 -0.50 -17.38
C THR A 203 4.28 -0.84 -18.41
N LEU A 204 4.40 -1.98 -19.11
CA LEU A 204 3.41 -2.43 -20.09
C LEU A 204 2.18 -3.10 -19.44
N PHE A 205 2.26 -3.43 -18.14
CA PHE A 205 1.23 -4.24 -17.47
C PHE A 205 0.17 -3.43 -16.73
N ALA A 206 0.39 -2.13 -16.52
CA ALA A 206 -0.59 -1.26 -15.87
C ALA A 206 -1.86 -1.05 -16.71
N GLU A 207 -1.83 -1.42 -17.99
CA GLU A 207 -2.91 -1.14 -18.96
C GLU A 207 -3.85 -2.33 -19.21
N ASP A 208 -3.45 -3.58 -18.89
CA ASP A 208 -4.30 -4.77 -19.09
C ASP A 208 -4.82 -5.33 -17.75
N PRO A 209 -6.14 -5.26 -17.49
CA PRO A 209 -6.77 -5.81 -16.29
C PRO A 209 -6.46 -7.29 -16.03
N ARG A 210 -6.23 -8.08 -17.09
CA ARG A 210 -5.90 -9.51 -16.98
C ARG A 210 -4.50 -9.72 -16.39
N MET A 211 -3.55 -8.83 -16.70
CA MET A 211 -2.20 -8.87 -16.13
C MET A 211 -2.20 -8.49 -14.65
N ILE A 212 -3.00 -7.49 -14.27
CA ILE A 212 -3.23 -7.12 -12.86
C ILE A 212 -3.82 -8.30 -12.09
N ALA A 213 -4.83 -8.99 -12.66
CA ALA A 213 -5.41 -10.18 -12.06
C ALA A 213 -4.42 -11.35 -11.95
N ALA A 214 -3.55 -11.53 -12.95
CA ALA A 214 -2.51 -12.55 -12.93
C ALA A 214 -1.46 -12.29 -11.85
N LEU A 215 -0.99 -11.04 -11.69
CA LEU A 215 -0.06 -10.66 -10.63
C LEU A 215 -0.69 -10.84 -9.24
N ALA A 216 -1.96 -10.44 -9.07
CA ALA A 216 -2.69 -10.63 -7.82
C ALA A 216 -2.84 -12.13 -7.46
N ARG A 217 -3.09 -12.97 -8.48
CA ARG A 217 -3.14 -14.41 -8.29
C ARG A 217 -1.76 -14.99 -7.93
N ALA A 218 -0.71 -14.54 -8.61
CA ALA A 218 0.66 -14.98 -8.37
C ALA A 218 1.15 -14.64 -6.94
N GLY A 219 0.65 -13.56 -6.34
CA GLY A 219 0.94 -13.20 -4.94
C GLY A 219 0.43 -14.19 -3.90
N ARG A 220 -0.35 -15.18 -4.31
CA ARG A 220 -0.79 -16.29 -3.46
C ARG A 220 0.18 -17.48 -3.47
N GLU A 221 1.20 -17.46 -4.32
CA GLU A 221 2.27 -18.46 -4.30
C GLU A 221 3.23 -18.20 -3.15
N ARG A 222 3.63 -19.27 -2.44
CA ARG A 222 4.53 -19.13 -1.28
C ARG A 222 5.87 -18.49 -1.65
N GLY A 223 6.46 -18.86 -2.79
CA GLY A 223 7.69 -18.23 -3.28
C GLY A 223 7.54 -16.74 -3.56
N ALA A 224 6.40 -16.32 -4.10
CA ALA A 224 6.10 -14.91 -4.32
C ALA A 224 5.98 -14.16 -2.99
N GLN A 225 5.22 -14.70 -2.03
CA GLN A 225 5.02 -14.11 -0.71
C GLN A 225 6.34 -13.92 0.04
N ARG A 226 7.19 -14.94 0.01
CA ARG A 226 8.53 -14.89 0.58
C ARG A 226 9.37 -13.81 -0.07
N ALA A 227 9.40 -13.76 -1.41
CA ALA A 227 10.17 -12.74 -2.12
C ALA A 227 9.66 -11.31 -1.85
N GLN A 228 8.35 -11.13 -1.73
CA GLN A 228 7.74 -9.85 -1.36
C GLN A 228 8.13 -9.44 0.07
N LEU A 229 8.08 -10.38 1.01
CA LEU A 229 8.46 -10.13 2.40
C LEU A 229 9.95 -9.77 2.51
N GLU A 230 10.84 -10.52 1.87
CA GLU A 230 12.28 -10.25 1.88
C GLU A 230 12.60 -8.88 1.25
N THR A 231 11.91 -8.54 0.16
CA THR A 231 12.01 -7.22 -0.48
C THR A 231 11.50 -6.10 0.43
N LEU A 232 10.35 -6.29 1.06
CA LEU A 232 9.76 -5.35 2.01
C LEU A 232 10.72 -5.06 3.18
N VAL A 233 11.27 -6.11 3.77
CA VAL A 233 12.23 -5.99 4.88
C VAL A 233 13.49 -5.27 4.42
N THR A 234 14.06 -5.68 3.30
CA THR A 234 15.35 -5.18 2.80
C THR A 234 15.27 -3.73 2.32
N HIS A 235 14.26 -3.39 1.53
CA HIS A 235 14.21 -2.12 0.83
C HIS A 235 13.32 -1.06 1.50
N VAL A 236 12.46 -1.46 2.45
CA VAL A 236 11.55 -0.50 3.10
C VAL A 236 11.78 -0.44 4.60
N LEU A 237 11.66 -1.59 5.30
CA LEU A 237 11.67 -1.62 6.76
C LEU A 237 13.06 -1.37 7.35
N ARG A 238 14.11 -2.04 6.84
CA ARG A 238 15.48 -1.82 7.34
C ARG A 238 15.94 -0.37 7.18
N PRO A 239 15.86 0.27 5.99
CA PRO A 239 16.22 1.68 5.85
C PRO A 239 15.42 2.61 6.77
N MET A 240 14.15 2.29 7.02
CA MET A 240 13.31 3.03 7.97
C MET A 240 13.82 2.91 9.41
N LEU A 241 14.08 1.68 9.86
CA LEU A 241 14.55 1.39 11.22
C LEU A 241 15.94 1.99 11.44
N ASP A 242 16.85 1.86 10.47
CA ASP A 242 18.19 2.45 10.52
C ASP A 242 18.14 3.97 10.63
N SER A 243 17.22 4.62 9.90
CA SER A 243 17.00 6.06 9.98
C SER A 243 16.51 6.49 11.36
N CYS A 244 15.72 5.66 12.03
CA CYS A 244 15.24 5.92 13.40
C CYS A 244 16.36 5.71 14.43
N ALA A 245 17.22 4.71 14.25
CA ALA A 245 18.36 4.44 15.13
C ALA A 245 19.47 5.50 15.02
N GLN A 246 19.80 5.96 13.80
CA GLN A 246 20.75 7.06 13.61
C GLN A 246 20.25 8.38 14.21
N ALA A 247 18.93 8.50 14.32
CA ALA A 247 18.26 9.61 14.96
C ALA A 247 18.39 9.63 16.50
N GLU A 248 18.90 8.55 17.11
CA GLU A 248 18.98 8.32 18.56
C GLU A 248 20.38 8.53 19.15
N THR A 249 21.42 8.77 18.33
CA THR A 249 22.82 8.89 18.79
C THR A 249 23.14 10.15 19.62
N ALA A 250 22.14 10.80 20.22
CA ALA A 250 22.32 11.99 21.04
C ALA A 250 22.25 11.75 22.56
N VAL A 251 21.68 10.64 23.07
CA VAL A 251 21.67 10.35 24.52
C VAL A 251 21.60 8.84 24.77
N ASP A 252 22.58 8.30 25.50
CA ASP A 252 22.69 6.89 25.93
C ASP A 252 21.54 6.46 26.86
N ALA A 253 20.40 6.07 26.29
CA ALA A 253 19.36 5.34 27.01
C ALA A 253 19.14 3.95 26.37
N PRO A 254 19.21 2.85 27.14
CA PRO A 254 18.86 1.53 26.64
C PRO A 254 17.36 1.49 26.32
N GLY A 255 17.02 1.24 25.05
CA GLY A 255 15.65 1.09 24.57
C GLY A 255 15.17 2.30 23.77
N GLY A 256 15.69 2.44 22.54
CA GLY A 256 15.35 3.51 21.59
C GLY A 256 13.85 3.79 21.42
N LEU A 257 13.52 4.88 20.73
CA LEU A 257 12.16 5.44 20.58
C LEU A 257 11.12 4.40 20.13
N PHE A 258 11.56 3.36 19.43
CA PHE A 258 10.73 2.28 18.89
C PHE A 258 11.26 0.89 19.30
N ALA A 259 11.40 0.64 20.60
CA ALA A 259 11.85 -0.65 21.12
C ALA A 259 10.73 -1.70 21.29
N SER A 260 9.51 -1.28 21.65
CA SER A 260 8.38 -2.19 21.89
C SER A 260 7.70 -2.63 20.59
N ALA A 261 7.04 -3.80 20.61
CA ALA A 261 6.26 -4.26 19.46
C ALA A 261 5.11 -3.29 19.11
N ARG A 262 4.53 -2.61 20.10
CA ARG A 262 3.51 -1.58 19.90
C ARG A 262 4.06 -0.35 19.20
N ALA A 263 5.20 0.17 19.66
CA ALA A 263 5.87 1.31 19.02
C ALA A 263 6.26 0.98 17.57
N LEU A 264 6.83 -0.21 17.33
CA LEU A 264 7.15 -0.69 15.98
C LEU A 264 5.90 -0.83 15.10
N ALA A 265 4.76 -1.28 15.65
CA ALA A 265 3.51 -1.39 14.90
C ALA A 265 2.98 -0.01 14.48
N LEU A 266 3.11 1.01 15.34
CA LEU A 266 2.79 2.40 14.99
C LEU A 266 3.68 2.91 13.86
N LEU A 267 4.98 2.63 13.92
CA LEU A 267 5.94 3.01 12.88
C LEU A 267 5.61 2.35 11.54
N PHE A 268 5.34 1.04 11.54
CA PHE A 268 4.99 0.27 10.35
C PHE A 268 3.63 0.71 9.78
N HIS A 269 2.64 0.96 10.63
CA HIS A 269 1.37 1.51 10.20
C HIS A 269 1.52 2.92 9.60
N ALA A 270 2.36 3.77 10.18
CA ALA A 270 2.62 5.10 9.65
C ALA A 270 3.27 5.06 8.26
N GLU A 271 4.23 4.15 8.04
CA GLU A 271 4.81 3.93 6.71
C GLU A 271 3.77 3.38 5.72
N LEU A 272 2.99 2.38 6.14
CA LEU A 272 1.92 1.80 5.31
C LEU A 272 0.88 2.85 4.89
N ARG A 273 0.41 3.67 5.84
CA ARG A 273 -0.77 4.52 5.66
C ARG A 273 -0.45 5.92 5.16
N PHE A 274 0.69 6.46 5.57
CA PHE A 274 1.07 7.85 5.31
C PHE A 274 2.45 7.98 4.65
N GLY A 275 3.14 6.86 4.39
CA GLY A 275 4.48 6.83 3.85
C GLY A 275 5.51 7.50 4.76
N ARG A 276 6.66 7.85 4.14
CA ARG A 276 7.81 8.45 4.83
C ARG A 276 7.46 9.71 5.61
N ARG A 277 6.51 10.53 5.13
CA ARG A 277 6.05 11.73 5.84
C ARG A 277 5.38 11.40 7.17
N GLY A 278 4.59 10.32 7.22
CA GLY A 278 3.99 9.84 8.47
C GLY A 278 5.03 9.34 9.44
N VAL A 279 6.01 8.57 8.96
CA VAL A 279 7.15 8.11 9.76
C VAL A 279 7.91 9.29 10.36
N THR A 280 8.31 10.27 9.53
CA THR A 280 9.01 11.47 10.01
C THR A 280 8.19 12.22 11.07
N ARG A 281 6.88 12.36 10.86
CA ARG A 281 6.00 13.00 11.84
C ARG A 281 5.97 12.23 13.16
N LEU A 282 5.78 10.92 13.11
CA LEU A 282 5.73 10.07 14.31
C LEU A 282 7.06 10.12 15.08
N VAL A 283 8.20 10.02 14.39
CA VAL A 283 9.55 10.15 14.98
C VAL A 283 9.74 11.53 15.62
N THR A 284 9.24 12.60 14.98
CA THR A 284 9.30 13.96 15.54
C THR A 284 8.50 14.06 16.83
N LEU A 285 7.28 13.52 16.84
CA LEU A 285 6.43 13.49 18.05
C LEU A 285 7.07 12.67 19.19
N ALA A 286 7.73 11.56 18.86
CA ALA A 286 8.42 10.73 19.85
C ALA A 286 9.60 11.45 20.51
N ARG A 287 10.27 12.35 19.77
CA ARG A 287 11.39 13.14 20.29
C ARG A 287 10.97 14.29 21.21
N GLU A 288 9.73 14.77 21.09
CA GLU A 288 9.24 15.89 21.89
C GLU A 288 9.06 15.53 23.38
N ARG A 289 9.09 14.25 23.77
CA ARG A 289 9.11 13.82 25.18
C ARG A 289 10.15 12.73 25.46
N PRO A 290 11.03 12.91 26.46
CA PRO A 290 12.24 12.12 26.61
C PRO A 290 12.11 10.87 27.49
N GLU A 291 10.91 10.39 27.84
CA GLU A 291 10.80 9.10 28.55
C GLU A 291 10.93 7.95 27.53
N PRO A 292 12.12 7.36 27.35
CA PRO A 292 12.43 6.53 26.19
C PRO A 292 11.55 5.27 26.03
N PRO A 293 11.16 4.53 27.10
CA PRO A 293 10.47 3.26 26.93
C PRO A 293 9.04 3.41 26.39
N VAL A 294 8.44 4.60 26.50
CA VAL A 294 7.06 4.87 26.06
C VAL A 294 6.96 5.97 24.99
N ALA A 295 8.09 6.50 24.54
CA ALA A 295 8.15 7.62 23.60
C ALA A 295 7.35 7.33 22.30
N GLY A 296 7.51 6.13 21.73
CA GLY A 296 6.77 5.72 20.54
C GLY A 296 5.26 5.58 20.76
N GLU A 297 4.82 5.11 21.93
CA GLU A 297 3.40 4.97 22.26
C GLU A 297 2.74 6.33 22.45
N HIS A 298 3.40 7.22 23.20
CA HIS A 298 2.92 8.59 23.40
C HIS A 298 2.88 9.41 22.10
N ALA A 299 3.86 9.20 21.21
CA ALA A 299 3.82 9.76 19.87
C ALA A 299 2.59 9.27 19.08
N GLY A 300 2.23 8.00 19.23
CA GLY A 300 1.02 7.42 18.67
C GLY A 300 -0.26 8.08 19.18
N GLU A 301 -0.38 8.30 20.50
CA GLU A 301 -1.54 8.98 21.11
C GLU A 301 -1.74 10.36 20.49
N ARG A 302 -0.67 11.16 20.43
CA ARG A 302 -0.69 12.49 19.82
C ARG A 302 -1.01 12.46 18.34
N LEU A 303 -0.43 11.52 17.59
CA LEU A 303 -0.75 11.35 16.18
C LEU A 303 -2.24 11.05 16.00
N ALA A 304 -2.84 10.20 16.85
CA ALA A 304 -4.26 9.89 16.79
C ALA A 304 -5.14 11.10 17.13
N GLU A 305 -4.75 11.92 18.11
CA GLU A 305 -5.43 13.17 18.44
C GLU A 305 -5.40 14.17 17.29
N ASP A 306 -4.23 14.37 16.68
CA ASP A 306 -4.05 15.26 15.53
C ASP A 306 -4.88 14.78 14.31
N LEU A 307 -4.89 13.47 14.04
CA LEU A 307 -5.70 12.88 12.97
C LEU A 307 -7.19 13.13 13.24
N ARG A 308 -7.65 12.96 14.49
CA ARG A 308 -9.04 13.26 14.87
C ARG A 308 -9.36 14.74 14.69
N ALA A 309 -8.49 15.64 15.14
CA ALA A 309 -8.67 17.09 15.04
C ALA A 309 -8.74 17.59 13.59
N THR A 310 -8.06 16.89 12.67
CA THR A 310 -8.07 17.19 11.22
C THR A 310 -9.19 16.46 10.46
N GLY A 311 -10.14 15.83 11.15
CA GLY A 311 -11.29 15.15 10.54
C GLY A 311 -10.98 13.75 9.99
N ARG A 312 -9.79 13.20 10.25
CA ARG A 312 -9.36 11.86 9.82
C ARG A 312 -9.71 10.79 10.88
N SER A 313 -10.98 10.75 11.29
CA SER A 313 -11.46 9.91 12.40
C SER A 313 -11.18 8.41 12.20
N ARG A 314 -11.22 7.91 10.96
CA ARG A 314 -10.89 6.51 10.65
C ARG A 314 -9.42 6.20 10.93
N ASP A 315 -8.52 7.02 10.42
CA ASP A 315 -7.08 6.81 10.61
C ASP A 315 -6.72 6.94 12.10
N ALA A 316 -7.34 7.88 12.82
CA ALA A 316 -7.19 8.01 14.27
C ALA A 316 -7.64 6.73 15.02
N PHE A 317 -8.77 6.13 14.61
CA PHE A 317 -9.25 4.87 15.19
C PHE A 317 -8.31 3.69 14.92
N GLU A 318 -7.71 3.62 13.73
CA GLU A 318 -6.71 2.60 13.39
C GLU A 318 -5.46 2.72 14.28
N VAL A 319 -4.99 3.94 14.55
CA VAL A 319 -3.90 4.19 15.51
C VAL A 319 -4.29 3.82 16.94
N TRP A 320 -5.49 4.21 17.40
CA TRP A 320 -5.99 3.83 18.73
C TRP A 320 -6.09 2.31 18.91
N ARG A 321 -6.49 1.58 17.86
CA ARG A 321 -6.50 0.12 17.88
C ARG A 321 -5.12 -0.44 18.19
N ILE A 322 -4.07 0.03 17.49
CA ILE A 322 -2.68 -0.39 17.75
C ILE A 322 -2.31 -0.13 19.21
N LEU A 323 -2.62 1.08 19.72
CA LEU A 323 -2.31 1.49 21.08
C LEU A 323 -2.95 0.59 22.15
N THR A 324 -4.19 0.18 21.94
CA THR A 324 -4.96 -0.60 22.92
C THR A 324 -4.88 -2.12 22.73
N THR A 325 -4.06 -2.59 21.79
CA THR A 325 -3.97 -4.03 21.46
C THR A 325 -3.11 -4.78 22.50
N PRO A 326 -3.64 -5.81 23.18
CA PRO A 326 -2.89 -6.61 24.15
C PRO A 326 -1.83 -7.51 23.51
N GLU A 327 -2.03 -7.97 22.28
CA GLU A 327 -1.07 -8.82 21.54
C GLU A 327 0.26 -8.11 21.23
N LEU A 328 0.29 -6.78 21.35
CA LEU A 328 1.47 -5.93 21.17
C LEU A 328 2.11 -5.51 22.49
N ALA A 329 1.53 -5.88 23.63
CA ALA A 329 2.14 -5.62 24.93
C ALA A 329 3.45 -6.40 25.08
N ASP A 330 4.44 -5.78 25.73
CA ASP A 330 5.67 -6.49 26.04
C ASP A 330 5.39 -7.61 27.05
N PRO A 331 6.00 -8.79 26.87
CA PRO A 331 5.82 -9.90 27.79
C PRO A 331 6.37 -9.50 29.17
N SER A 332 5.49 -9.56 30.17
CA SER A 332 5.80 -9.32 31.59
C SER A 332 6.73 -10.37 32.17
#